data_AF-A0A0C3LL16-F1
#
_entry.id   AF-A0A0C3LL16-F1
#
_cell.length_a   1.000
_cell.length_b   1.000
_cell.length_c   1.000
_cell.angle_alpha   90.00
_cell.angle_beta   90.00
_cell.angle_gamma   90.00
#
_symmetry.space_group_name_H-M   'P 1'
#
loop_
_entity.id
_entity.type
_entity.pdbx_description
1 polymer ?
#
loop_
_entity_poly.entity_id
_entity_poly.type
_entity_poly.pdbx_seq_one_letter_code
_entity_poly.pdbx_strand_id
1 'polypeptide(L)'
;MSAPAKKDEVSSVLRDIKGLGLDFHKSLKSSVPWDRDVEFQRHNLRRRLVNVFFAYPFAPQAEAEENKLWLDTTYALIQAYRSRLAKQDAEDAKNSRLPQHSVQMRKLQNKFRAFLSAEESFWSGFALRLVRTFGLTEAKPALLALNITSPDPSDPLADVSRSSVPTIDDDPESQNAVEPSTALPPGQRDRKLDAVSKVLVHLGDLARYREQYNEVGGKPKAGQLKHSEDWKPRRGRGGKKESSPIVTRERDFTRASECYQQARLLFPDNGSFSVLR
;
A
#
# COMPACT_ATOMS: atom_id res chain seq x y z
N MET A 1 -26.41 -29.29 9.42
CA MET A 1 -27.04 -27.97 9.73
C MET A 1 -26.08 -27.19 10.62
N SER A 2 -25.24 -26.30 10.08
CA SER A 2 -24.24 -25.52 10.84
C SER A 2 -23.90 -24.20 10.11
N ALA A 3 -24.93 -23.44 9.72
CA ALA A 3 -24.80 -22.19 8.97
C ALA A 3 -25.16 -20.89 9.74
N PRO A 4 -26.01 -20.87 10.80
CA PRO A 4 -26.41 -19.59 11.40
C PRO A 4 -25.29 -18.96 12.25
N ALA A 5 -24.57 -19.75 13.05
CA ALA A 5 -23.53 -19.25 13.95
C ALA A 5 -22.38 -18.52 13.24
N LYS A 6 -21.95 -19.00 12.06
CA LYS A 6 -20.87 -18.37 11.28
C LYS A 6 -21.30 -17.04 10.65
N LYS A 7 -22.58 -16.86 10.33
CA LYS A 7 -23.11 -15.63 9.73
C LYS A 7 -23.22 -14.49 10.76
N ASP A 8 -23.63 -14.83 11.98
CA ASP A 8 -23.74 -13.88 13.08
C ASP A 8 -22.36 -13.43 13.56
N GLU A 9 -21.39 -14.36 13.58
CA GLU A 9 -19.98 -14.07 13.86
C GLU A 9 -19.38 -13.08 12.84
N VAL A 10 -19.51 -13.37 11.54
CA VAL A 10 -19.05 -12.46 10.47
C VAL A 10 -19.70 -11.08 10.61
N SER A 11 -21.01 -11.03 10.87
CA SER A 11 -21.73 -9.76 11.03
C SER A 11 -21.25 -8.96 12.24
N SER A 12 -20.90 -9.62 13.35
CA SER A 12 -20.30 -8.97 14.52
C SER A 12 -18.93 -8.41 14.18
N VAL A 13 -18.08 -9.21 13.57
CA VAL A 13 -16.72 -8.81 13.18
C VAL A 13 -16.74 -7.61 12.22
N LEU A 14 -17.69 -7.56 11.29
CA LEU A 14 -17.86 -6.45 10.36
C LEU A 14 -18.33 -5.15 11.05
N ARG A 15 -19.10 -5.25 12.13
CA ARG A 15 -19.44 -4.07 12.95
C ARG A 15 -18.20 -3.54 13.68
N ASP A 16 -17.36 -4.43 14.20
CA ASP A 16 -16.10 -4.03 14.84
C ASP A 16 -15.18 -3.31 13.85
N ILE A 17 -15.04 -3.83 12.62
CA ILE A 17 -14.24 -3.19 11.56
C ILE A 17 -14.74 -1.78 11.27
N LYS A 18 -16.06 -1.58 11.19
CA LYS A 18 -16.65 -0.25 11.00
C LYS A 18 -16.31 0.69 12.16
N GLY A 19 -16.37 0.20 13.40
CA GLY A 19 -15.97 0.97 14.59
C GLY A 19 -14.51 1.40 14.52
N LEU A 20 -13.60 0.44 14.29
CA LEU A 20 -12.16 0.71 14.13
C LEU A 20 -11.88 1.69 12.98
N GLY A 21 -12.62 1.60 11.87
CA GLY A 21 -12.52 2.55 10.75
C GLY A 21 -12.89 3.98 11.15
N LEU A 22 -13.99 4.15 11.88
CA LEU A 22 -14.42 5.46 12.39
C LEU A 22 -13.39 6.06 13.34
N ASP A 23 -12.85 5.25 14.26
CA ASP A 23 -11.84 5.68 15.22
C ASP A 23 -10.53 6.08 14.53
N PHE A 24 -10.07 5.29 13.56
CA PHE A 24 -8.91 5.61 12.75
C PHE A 24 -9.11 6.94 11.99
N HIS A 25 -10.23 7.11 11.29
CA HIS A 25 -10.49 8.35 10.55
C HIS A 25 -10.65 9.58 11.46
N LYS A 26 -11.21 9.41 12.66
CA LYS A 26 -11.29 10.47 13.68
C LYS A 26 -9.90 10.87 14.16
N SER A 27 -9.04 9.90 14.46
CA SER A 27 -7.65 10.14 14.85
C SER A 27 -6.87 10.82 13.71
N LEU A 28 -7.01 10.36 12.46
CA LEU A 28 -6.33 10.92 11.31
C LEU A 28 -6.70 12.39 11.01
N LYS A 29 -7.94 12.79 11.34
CA LYS A 29 -8.40 14.19 11.20
C LYS A 29 -7.84 15.11 12.29
N SER A 30 -7.58 14.58 13.48
CA SER A 30 -7.18 15.36 14.66
C SER A 30 -5.66 15.38 14.89
N SER A 31 -4.95 14.33 14.45
CA SER A 31 -3.51 14.13 14.70
C SER A 31 -2.71 14.05 13.40
N VAL A 32 -1.39 13.87 13.50
CA VAL A 32 -0.50 13.74 12.35
C VAL A 32 -0.44 12.31 11.79
N PRO A 33 -0.21 12.06 10.49
CA PRO A 33 -0.30 10.71 9.93
C PRO A 33 0.81 9.75 10.38
N TRP A 34 1.87 10.27 11.03
CA TRP A 34 2.93 9.49 11.70
C TRP A 34 2.77 9.54 13.24
N ASP A 35 1.59 9.93 13.72
CA ASP A 35 1.30 9.89 15.15
C ASP A 35 1.17 8.44 15.61
N ARG A 36 1.67 8.13 16.81
CA ARG A 36 1.64 6.76 17.34
C ARG A 36 0.22 6.23 17.48
N ASP A 37 -0.73 7.08 17.86
CA ASP A 37 -2.12 6.67 18.01
C ASP A 37 -2.77 6.40 16.65
N VAL A 38 -2.46 7.24 15.65
CA VAL A 38 -2.91 7.02 14.26
C VAL A 38 -2.35 5.72 13.71
N GLU A 39 -1.05 5.47 13.91
CA GLU A 39 -0.40 4.24 13.49
C GLU A 39 -1.01 3.02 14.20
N PHE A 40 -1.23 3.09 15.51
CA PHE A 40 -1.84 2.01 16.29
C PHE A 40 -3.25 1.67 15.79
N GLN A 41 -4.12 2.67 15.65
CA GLN A 41 -5.48 2.47 15.16
C GLN A 41 -5.50 1.86 13.76
N ARG A 42 -4.61 2.33 12.88
CA ARG A 42 -4.45 1.78 11.53
C ARG A 42 -3.99 0.33 11.54
N HIS A 43 -3.00 -0.02 12.36
CA HIS A 43 -2.51 -1.40 12.46
C HIS A 43 -3.62 -2.33 12.97
N ASN A 44 -4.41 -1.89 13.94
CA ASN A 44 -5.56 -2.66 14.44
C ASN A 44 -6.63 -2.88 13.36
N LEU A 45 -7.02 -1.80 12.66
CA LEU A 45 -7.98 -1.87 11.55
C LEU A 45 -7.50 -2.83 10.45
N ARG A 46 -6.25 -2.66 10.00
CA ARG A 46 -5.62 -3.51 8.99
C ARG A 46 -5.59 -4.97 9.42
N ARG A 47 -5.15 -5.24 10.64
CA ARG A 47 -5.09 -6.60 11.19
C ARG A 47 -6.46 -7.25 11.15
N ARG A 48 -7.50 -6.54 11.59
CA ARG A 48 -8.88 -7.06 11.58
C ARG A 48 -9.39 -7.33 10.15
N LEU A 49 -9.12 -6.42 9.21
CA LEU A 49 -9.49 -6.59 7.79
C LEU A 49 -8.80 -7.80 7.16
N VAL A 50 -7.48 -7.96 7.37
CA VAL A 50 -6.72 -9.12 6.92
C VAL A 50 -7.27 -10.41 7.51
N ASN A 51 -7.55 -10.43 8.82
CA ASN A 51 -8.08 -11.61 9.50
C ASN A 51 -9.41 -12.04 8.89
N VAL A 52 -10.33 -11.10 8.67
CA VAL A 52 -11.62 -11.40 8.02
C VAL A 52 -11.42 -11.94 6.61
N PHE A 53 -10.53 -11.33 5.84
CA PHE A 53 -10.26 -11.73 4.46
C PHE A 53 -9.82 -13.20 4.38
N PHE A 54 -8.94 -13.65 5.28
CA PHE A 54 -8.43 -15.02 5.28
C PHE A 54 -9.30 -16.02 6.06
N ALA A 55 -10.00 -15.59 7.11
CA ALA A 55 -10.87 -16.48 7.90
C ALA A 55 -12.20 -16.78 7.19
N TYR A 56 -12.71 -15.83 6.39
CA TYR A 56 -13.99 -15.96 5.69
C TYR A 56 -13.84 -15.69 4.18
N PRO A 57 -12.98 -16.44 3.46
CA PRO A 57 -12.56 -16.10 2.10
C PRO A 57 -13.69 -16.15 1.05
N PHE A 58 -14.82 -16.76 1.39
CA PHE A 58 -15.96 -16.99 0.49
C PHE A 58 -17.25 -16.30 0.96
N ALA A 59 -17.20 -15.55 2.07
CA ALA A 59 -18.33 -14.78 2.54
C ALA A 59 -18.45 -13.50 1.69
N PRO A 60 -19.57 -13.26 0.98
CA PRO A 60 -19.73 -12.06 0.14
C PRO A 60 -19.55 -10.75 0.92
N GLN A 61 -19.92 -10.78 2.20
CA GLN A 61 -19.79 -9.65 3.10
C GLN A 61 -18.33 -9.34 3.46
N ALA A 62 -17.47 -10.36 3.56
CA ALA A 62 -16.03 -10.21 3.79
C ALA A 62 -15.31 -9.76 2.51
N GLU A 63 -15.76 -10.23 1.35
CA GLU A 63 -15.25 -9.83 0.04
C GLU A 63 -15.45 -8.33 -0.22
N ALA A 64 -16.61 -7.77 0.16
CA ALA A 64 -16.89 -6.34 0.04
C ALA A 64 -15.92 -5.44 0.87
N GLU A 65 -15.27 -6.00 1.90
CA GLU A 65 -14.34 -5.28 2.77
C GLU A 65 -12.90 -5.26 2.22
N GLU A 66 -12.59 -6.06 1.19
CA GLU A 66 -11.26 -6.09 0.57
C GLU A 66 -10.83 -4.70 0.11
N ASN A 67 -11.74 -3.96 -0.53
CA ASN A 67 -11.49 -2.59 -0.99
C ASN A 67 -11.14 -1.63 0.17
N LYS A 68 -11.68 -1.89 1.38
CA LYS A 68 -11.41 -1.04 2.54
C LYS A 68 -10.00 -1.25 3.09
N LEU A 69 -9.39 -2.42 2.88
CA LEU A 69 -7.99 -2.65 3.24
C LEU A 69 -7.08 -1.62 2.57
N TRP A 70 -7.30 -1.34 1.28
CA TRP A 70 -6.59 -0.28 0.58
C TRP A 70 -7.09 1.12 0.98
N LEU A 71 -8.38 1.39 0.82
CA LEU A 71 -8.95 2.74 0.93
C LEU A 71 -8.83 3.33 2.34
N ASP A 72 -9.20 2.54 3.35
CA ASP A 72 -9.34 3.00 4.73
C ASP A 72 -8.06 2.80 5.56
N THR A 73 -7.00 2.20 4.99
CA THR A 73 -5.70 2.07 5.70
C THR A 73 -4.57 2.77 4.96
N THR A 74 -4.29 2.36 3.72
CA THR A 74 -3.09 2.78 2.99
C THR A 74 -3.36 4.11 2.30
N TYR A 75 -4.43 4.16 1.50
CA TYR A 75 -4.78 5.31 0.71
C TYR A 75 -5.19 6.51 1.56
N ALA A 76 -5.93 6.30 2.66
CA ALA A 76 -6.25 7.34 3.62
C ALA A 76 -4.99 8.06 4.16
N LEU A 77 -3.94 7.31 4.52
CA LEU A 77 -2.67 7.91 4.95
C LEU A 77 -1.94 8.60 3.81
N ILE A 78 -1.90 8.01 2.60
CA ILE A 78 -1.35 8.68 1.41
C ILE A 78 -2.00 10.05 1.22
N GLN A 79 -3.33 10.13 1.27
CA GLN A 79 -4.06 11.39 1.12
C GLN A 79 -3.74 12.39 2.25
N ALA A 80 -3.60 11.92 3.48
CA ALA A 80 -3.20 12.77 4.61
C ALA A 80 -1.78 13.34 4.43
N TYR A 81 -0.82 12.52 3.97
CA TYR A 81 0.53 12.97 3.65
C TYR A 81 0.54 13.98 2.50
N ARG A 82 -0.15 13.68 1.40
CA ARG A 82 -0.23 14.57 0.22
C ARG A 82 -0.85 15.91 0.55
N SER A 83 -1.94 15.92 1.31
CA SER A 83 -2.61 17.15 1.74
C SER A 83 -1.69 18.05 2.57
N ARG A 84 -0.82 17.46 3.39
CA ARG A 84 0.15 18.21 4.22
C ARG A 84 1.34 18.71 3.43
N LEU A 85 1.88 17.89 2.54
CA LEU A 85 2.94 18.30 1.62
C LEU A 85 2.48 19.50 0.77
N ALA A 86 1.25 19.46 0.26
CA ALA A 86 0.67 20.58 -0.51
C ALA A 86 0.51 21.86 0.33
N LYS A 87 0.08 21.74 1.60
CA LYS A 87 -0.02 22.88 2.53
C LYS A 87 1.36 23.49 2.81
N GLN A 88 2.35 22.66 3.11
CA GLN A 88 3.71 23.10 3.38
C GLN A 88 4.34 23.76 2.14
N ASP A 89 4.17 23.19 0.94
CA ASP A 89 4.65 23.80 -0.30
C ASP A 89 4.00 25.18 -0.56
N ALA A 90 2.71 25.35 -0.23
CA ALA A 90 2.02 26.62 -0.37
C ALA A 90 2.50 27.67 0.65
N GLU A 91 2.82 27.26 1.88
CA GLU A 91 3.41 28.12 2.91
C GLU A 91 4.84 28.54 2.53
N ASP A 92 5.65 27.60 2.05
CA ASP A 92 7.02 27.85 1.59
C ASP A 92 7.07 28.81 0.40
N ALA A 93 6.07 28.75 -0.49
CA ALA A 93 5.93 29.68 -1.62
C ALA A 93 5.60 31.11 -1.18
N LYS A 94 4.85 31.27 -0.06
CA LYS A 94 4.47 32.58 0.49
C LYS A 94 5.60 33.19 1.34
N ASN A 95 6.30 32.37 2.12
CA ASN A 95 7.32 32.82 3.08
C ASN A 95 8.75 32.65 2.53
N SER A 96 8.92 32.78 1.22
CA SER A 96 10.17 32.46 0.51
C SER A 96 11.37 33.18 1.13
N ARG A 97 12.18 32.48 1.96
CA ARG A 97 13.60 32.75 2.28
C ARG A 97 14.12 32.07 3.55
N LEU A 98 13.28 31.47 4.40
CA LEU A 98 13.78 30.85 5.64
C LEU A 98 14.32 29.43 5.39
N PRO A 99 15.61 29.14 5.68
CA PRO A 99 16.21 27.81 5.53
C PRO A 99 15.45 26.71 6.30
N GLN A 100 14.82 27.08 7.42
CA GLN A 100 14.09 26.18 8.31
C GLN A 100 12.88 25.48 7.65
N HIS A 101 12.22 26.15 6.71
CA HIS A 101 11.07 25.62 5.97
C HIS A 101 11.46 24.44 5.06
N SER A 102 12.60 24.56 4.36
CA SER A 102 13.13 23.48 3.51
C SER A 102 13.45 22.19 4.28
N VAL A 103 13.87 22.33 5.55
CA VAL A 103 14.20 21.19 6.41
C VAL A 103 12.94 20.46 6.89
N GLN A 104 11.89 21.19 7.25
CA GLN A 104 10.61 20.59 7.64
C GLN A 104 9.98 19.83 6.47
N MET A 105 10.03 20.42 5.26
CA MET A 105 9.56 19.76 4.04
C MET A 105 10.34 18.47 3.75
N ARG A 106 11.67 18.49 3.83
CA ARG A 106 12.51 17.29 3.65
C ARG A 106 12.19 16.22 4.69
N LYS A 107 12.02 16.60 5.96
CA LYS A 107 11.63 15.66 7.03
C LYS A 107 10.28 15.01 6.74
N LEU A 108 9.30 15.78 6.28
CA LEU A 108 7.97 15.27 5.92
C LEU A 108 8.04 14.30 4.73
N GLN A 109 8.79 14.66 3.68
CA GLN A 109 9.00 13.79 2.53
C GLN A 109 9.71 12.49 2.91
N ASN A 110 10.74 12.56 3.77
CA ASN A 110 11.44 11.37 4.27
C ASN A 110 10.49 10.43 5.04
N LYS A 111 9.64 10.97 5.91
CA LYS A 111 8.60 10.19 6.60
C LYS A 111 7.62 9.55 5.62
N PHE A 112 7.19 10.30 4.61
CA PHE A 112 6.28 9.76 3.61
C PHE A 112 6.91 8.63 2.79
N ARG A 113 8.19 8.76 2.39
CA ARG A 113 8.92 7.69 1.70
C ARG A 113 9.12 6.45 2.58
N ALA A 114 9.44 6.64 3.86
CA ALA A 114 9.55 5.53 4.81
C ALA A 114 8.21 4.79 4.96
N PHE A 115 7.11 5.55 5.07
CA PHE A 115 5.76 5.00 5.05
C PHE A 115 5.47 4.20 3.77
N LEU A 116 5.72 4.78 2.58
CA LEU A 116 5.49 4.09 1.31
C LEU A 116 6.31 2.80 1.19
N SER A 117 7.55 2.79 1.67
CA SER A 117 8.40 1.59 1.69
C SER A 117 7.83 0.51 2.61
N ALA A 118 7.36 0.87 3.81
CA ALA A 118 6.74 -0.07 4.73
C ALA A 118 5.43 -0.66 4.14
N GLU A 119 4.67 0.16 3.42
CA GLU A 119 3.48 -0.29 2.71
C GLU A 119 3.81 -1.23 1.54
N GLU A 120 4.87 -0.95 0.78
CA GLU A 120 5.32 -1.83 -0.31
C GLU A 120 5.68 -3.23 0.22
N SER A 121 6.38 -3.30 1.36
CA SER A 121 6.68 -4.57 2.05
C SER A 121 5.40 -5.28 2.49
N PHE A 122 4.45 -4.57 3.12
CA PHE A 122 3.17 -5.15 3.55
C PHE A 122 2.38 -5.73 2.38
N TRP A 123 2.18 -4.98 1.29
CA TRP A 123 1.38 -5.43 0.14
C TRP A 123 2.06 -6.57 -0.62
N SER A 124 3.38 -6.60 -0.65
CA SER A 124 4.16 -7.71 -1.20
C SER A 124 4.01 -8.99 -0.35
N GLY A 125 4.08 -8.89 0.97
CA GLY A 125 3.78 -9.99 1.90
C GLY A 125 2.33 -10.48 1.78
N PHE A 126 1.38 -9.55 1.66
CA PHE A 126 -0.03 -9.86 1.45
C PHE A 126 -0.26 -10.62 0.14
N ALA A 127 0.36 -10.19 -0.97
CA ALA A 127 0.29 -10.90 -2.26
C ALA A 127 0.85 -12.32 -2.17
N LEU A 128 2.01 -12.50 -1.52
CA LEU A 128 2.60 -13.82 -1.29
C LEU A 128 1.69 -14.72 -0.46
N ARG A 129 1.09 -14.18 0.59
CA ARG A 129 0.14 -14.91 1.43
C ARG A 129 -1.10 -15.31 0.64
N LEU A 130 -1.68 -14.42 -0.16
CA LEU A 130 -2.80 -14.76 -1.05
C LEU A 130 -2.49 -15.94 -1.97
N VAL A 131 -1.36 -15.86 -2.68
CA VAL A 131 -0.96 -16.89 -3.66
C VAL A 131 -0.71 -18.23 -2.98
N ARG A 132 -0.10 -18.24 -1.79
CA ARG A 132 0.16 -19.45 -1.02
C ARG A 132 -1.13 -20.05 -0.44
N THR A 133 -1.93 -19.25 0.25
CA THR A 133 -3.16 -19.72 0.92
C THR A 133 -4.17 -20.28 -0.06
N PHE A 134 -4.30 -19.69 -1.26
CA PHE A 134 -5.29 -20.11 -2.26
C PHE A 134 -4.69 -20.91 -3.43
N GLY A 135 -3.42 -21.33 -3.36
CA GLY A 135 -2.81 -22.16 -4.40
C GLY A 135 -2.88 -21.56 -5.82
N LEU A 136 -2.66 -20.25 -5.95
CA LEU A 136 -2.76 -19.50 -7.22
C LEU A 136 -1.46 -19.59 -8.01
N THR A 137 -1.22 -20.74 -8.64
CA THR A 137 0.02 -21.01 -9.39
C THR A 137 0.26 -20.06 -10.55
N GLU A 138 -0.80 -19.53 -11.16
CA GLU A 138 -0.77 -18.60 -12.29
C GLU A 138 -0.20 -17.22 -11.91
N ALA A 139 -0.35 -16.82 -10.65
CA ALA A 139 0.17 -15.56 -10.14
C ALA A 139 1.65 -15.61 -9.78
N LYS A 140 2.23 -16.82 -9.61
CA LYS A 140 3.65 -17.00 -9.29
C LYS A 140 4.60 -16.33 -10.29
N PRO A 141 4.49 -16.51 -11.62
CA PRO A 141 5.37 -15.84 -12.57
C PRO A 141 5.29 -14.31 -12.48
N ALA A 142 4.10 -13.74 -12.22
CA ALA A 142 3.94 -12.29 -12.04
C ALA A 142 4.68 -11.79 -10.78
N LEU A 143 4.61 -12.52 -9.67
CA LEU A 143 5.36 -12.19 -8.45
C LEU A 143 6.88 -12.30 -8.66
N LEU A 144 7.34 -13.33 -9.37
CA LEU A 144 8.75 -13.51 -9.71
C LEU A 144 9.27 -12.39 -10.61
N ALA A 145 8.52 -12.00 -11.64
CA ALA A 145 8.88 -10.89 -12.52
C ALA A 145 9.04 -9.56 -11.74
N LEU A 146 8.28 -9.39 -10.66
CA LEU A 146 8.38 -8.23 -9.78
C LEU A 146 9.40 -8.42 -8.64
N ASN A 147 10.19 -9.50 -8.60
CA ASN A 147 11.11 -9.82 -7.50
C ASN A 147 10.43 -9.91 -6.11
N ILE A 148 9.16 -10.31 -6.08
CA ILE A 148 8.40 -10.57 -4.85
C ILE A 148 8.58 -12.06 -4.52
N THR A 149 9.71 -12.43 -3.91
CA THR A 149 10.13 -13.83 -3.71
C THR A 149 10.12 -14.30 -2.26
N SER A 150 10.35 -13.41 -1.29
CA SER A 150 10.40 -13.77 0.14
C SER A 150 9.48 -12.88 0.97
N PRO A 151 8.77 -13.42 1.97
CA PRO A 151 8.23 -12.59 3.05
C PRO A 151 9.41 -11.92 3.76
N ASP A 152 9.31 -10.61 3.97
CA ASP A 152 10.23 -9.84 4.81
C ASP A 152 10.10 -10.36 6.26
N PRO A 153 11.19 -10.62 7.02
CA PRO A 153 11.10 -10.98 8.43
C PRO A 153 10.39 -9.93 9.30
N SER A 154 10.23 -8.71 8.79
CA SER A 154 9.47 -7.60 9.40
C SER A 154 7.95 -7.68 9.11
N ASP A 155 7.47 -8.74 8.46
CA ASP A 155 6.08 -8.85 7.99
C ASP A 155 5.07 -8.86 9.15
N PRO A 156 4.21 -7.84 9.28
CA PRO A 156 3.16 -7.80 10.31
C PRO A 156 2.10 -8.90 10.13
N LEU A 157 2.11 -9.63 9.01
CA LEU A 157 1.27 -10.80 8.77
C LEU A 157 1.79 -12.06 9.47
N ALA A 158 3.05 -12.10 9.93
CA ALA A 158 3.61 -13.22 10.70
C ALA A 158 2.91 -13.37 12.07
N ASP A 159 2.55 -12.24 12.70
CA ASP A 159 1.87 -12.19 14.00
C ASP A 159 0.40 -12.66 13.91
N VAL A 160 -0.24 -12.40 12.76
CA VAL A 160 -1.63 -12.83 12.50
C VAL A 160 -1.77 -14.35 12.48
N SER A 161 -0.75 -15.07 12.02
CA SER A 161 -0.77 -16.54 11.98
C SER A 161 -0.64 -17.17 13.37
N ARG A 162 -0.22 -16.40 14.39
CA ARG A 162 -0.05 -16.87 15.78
C ARG A 162 -1.24 -16.57 16.69
N SER A 163 -2.20 -15.75 16.24
CA SER A 163 -3.37 -15.37 17.05
C SER A 163 -4.55 -16.32 16.84
N SER A 164 -4.33 -17.63 16.93
CA SER A 164 -5.36 -18.58 17.35
C SER A 164 -5.32 -18.66 18.87
N VAL A 165 -6.43 -18.29 19.51
CA VAL A 165 -6.87 -18.56 20.90
C VAL A 165 -5.81 -19.17 21.85
N PRO A 166 -5.55 -18.60 23.05
CA PRO A 166 -4.71 -19.24 24.04
C PRO A 166 -5.45 -20.46 24.63
N THR A 167 -5.28 -21.62 24.01
CA THR A 167 -5.43 -22.90 24.70
C THR A 167 -4.10 -23.17 25.40
N ILE A 168 -4.18 -23.14 26.73
CA ILE A 168 -3.19 -23.69 27.64
C ILE A 168 -3.13 -25.19 27.32
N ASP A 169 -2.14 -25.63 26.56
CA ASP A 169 -1.46 -26.92 26.69
C ASP A 169 -0.26 -26.94 25.73
N ASP A 170 0.91 -27.15 26.32
CA ASP A 170 2.23 -27.27 25.71
C ASP A 170 2.30 -28.44 24.72
N ASP A 171 2.76 -28.17 23.49
CA ASP A 171 3.41 -29.19 22.66
C ASP A 171 4.41 -28.54 21.67
N PRO A 172 5.73 -28.80 21.76
CA PRO A 172 6.75 -28.13 20.98
C PRO A 172 7.09 -28.89 19.69
N GLU A 173 6.10 -29.19 18.84
CA GLU A 173 6.38 -29.77 17.52
C GLU A 173 5.31 -29.41 16.49
N SER A 174 5.30 -28.15 16.03
CA SER A 174 4.46 -27.73 14.90
C SER A 174 5.13 -26.63 14.08
N GLN A 175 6.33 -26.93 13.59
CA GLN A 175 6.93 -26.25 12.43
C GLN A 175 6.60 -27.01 11.13
N ASN A 176 5.33 -27.33 10.91
CA ASN A 176 4.89 -27.88 9.64
C ASN A 176 4.15 -26.81 8.84
N ALA A 177 4.69 -26.55 7.66
CA ALA A 177 4.13 -25.70 6.63
C ALA A 177 2.64 -26.01 6.45
N VAL A 178 1.81 -24.97 6.55
CA VAL A 178 0.39 -25.05 6.20
C VAL A 178 0.29 -25.46 4.74
N GLU A 179 -0.06 -26.73 4.48
CA GLU A 179 -0.43 -27.19 3.15
C GLU A 179 -1.63 -26.40 2.62
N PRO A 180 -1.71 -26.14 1.30
CA PRO A 180 -2.81 -25.40 0.69
C PRO A 180 -4.06 -26.29 0.59
N SER A 181 -4.70 -26.58 1.72
CA SER A 181 -5.84 -27.49 1.82
C SER A 181 -7.17 -26.73 1.82
N THR A 182 -7.44 -26.02 0.73
CA THR A 182 -8.82 -25.75 0.29
C THR A 182 -8.84 -25.78 -1.22
N ALA A 183 -9.29 -26.91 -1.81
CA ALA A 183 -9.64 -26.93 -3.22
C ALA A 183 -10.66 -25.81 -3.48
N LEU A 184 -10.27 -24.77 -4.24
CA LEU A 184 -11.18 -23.65 -4.48
C LEU A 184 -12.38 -24.11 -5.31
N PRO A 185 -13.61 -23.77 -4.90
CA PRO A 185 -14.78 -23.92 -5.73
C PRO A 185 -14.60 -23.25 -7.11
N PRO A 186 -15.14 -23.84 -8.19
CA PRO A 186 -15.11 -23.22 -9.52
C PRO A 186 -15.75 -21.82 -9.47
N GLY A 187 -15.10 -20.83 -10.10
CA GLY A 187 -15.51 -19.41 -10.09
C GLY A 187 -14.99 -18.58 -8.91
N GLN A 188 -14.50 -19.19 -7.83
CA GLN A 188 -13.81 -18.44 -6.75
C GLN A 188 -12.33 -18.22 -7.04
N ARG A 189 -11.72 -19.08 -7.87
CA ARG A 189 -10.35 -18.91 -8.35
C ARG A 189 -10.17 -17.58 -9.08
N ASP A 190 -11.08 -17.26 -10.01
CA ASP A 190 -11.03 -16.01 -10.78
C ASP A 190 -11.14 -14.78 -9.89
N ARG A 191 -11.99 -14.83 -8.86
CA ARG A 191 -12.11 -13.76 -7.86
C ARG A 191 -10.85 -13.57 -7.04
N LYS A 192 -10.15 -14.66 -6.70
CA LYS A 192 -8.87 -14.56 -5.98
C LYS A 192 -7.74 -14.10 -6.89
N LEU A 193 -7.77 -14.44 -8.18
CA LEU A 193 -6.86 -13.88 -9.18
C LEU A 193 -7.11 -12.38 -9.39
N ASP A 194 -8.37 -11.95 -9.43
CA ASP A 194 -8.76 -10.53 -9.43
C ASP A 194 -8.23 -9.80 -8.19
N ALA A 195 -8.37 -10.39 -6.99
CA ALA A 195 -7.80 -9.85 -5.77
C ALA A 195 -6.26 -9.67 -5.86
N VAL A 196 -5.55 -10.67 -6.39
CA VAL A 196 -4.10 -10.54 -6.63
C VAL A 196 -3.81 -9.43 -7.65
N SER A 197 -4.57 -9.35 -8.74
CA SER A 197 -4.44 -8.28 -9.74
C SER A 197 -4.61 -6.89 -9.11
N LYS A 198 -5.62 -6.70 -8.24
CA LYS A 198 -5.81 -5.45 -7.49
C LYS A 198 -4.63 -5.13 -6.58
N VAL A 199 -4.08 -6.13 -5.87
CA VAL A 199 -2.88 -5.94 -5.04
C VAL A 199 -1.67 -5.50 -5.89
N LEU A 200 -1.49 -6.07 -7.08
CA LEU A 200 -0.45 -5.64 -8.02
C LEU A 200 -0.68 -4.19 -8.49
N VAL A 201 -1.92 -3.77 -8.72
CA VAL A 201 -2.26 -2.37 -8.99
C VAL A 201 -1.90 -1.48 -7.81
N HIS A 202 -2.18 -1.89 -6.57
CA HIS A 202 -1.81 -1.14 -5.36
C HIS A 202 -0.29 -1.01 -5.20
N LEU A 203 0.47 -2.07 -5.51
CA LEU A 203 1.94 -2.02 -5.56
C LEU A 203 2.45 -1.06 -6.64
N GLY A 204 1.81 -1.05 -7.82
CA GLY A 204 2.09 -0.07 -8.88
C GLY A 204 1.82 1.36 -8.44
N ASP A 205 0.69 1.61 -7.75
CA ASP A 205 0.36 2.92 -7.19
C ASP A 205 1.40 3.36 -6.13
N LEU A 206 1.84 2.47 -5.25
CA LEU A 206 2.88 2.75 -4.27
C LEU A 206 4.22 3.12 -4.94
N ALA A 207 4.64 2.35 -5.96
CA ALA A 207 5.82 2.67 -6.75
C ALA A 207 5.69 4.03 -7.46
N ARG A 208 4.52 4.34 -8.00
CA ARG A 208 4.22 5.65 -8.62
C ARG A 208 4.34 6.77 -7.60
N TYR A 209 3.76 6.62 -6.40
CA TYR A 209 3.88 7.63 -5.34
C TYR A 209 5.33 7.79 -4.89
N ARG A 210 6.07 6.68 -4.75
CA ARG A 210 7.48 6.74 -4.36
C ARG A 210 8.31 7.57 -5.35
N GLU A 211 8.09 7.39 -6.65
CA GLU A 211 8.80 8.14 -7.69
C GLU A 211 8.35 9.60 -7.78
N GLN A 212 7.05 9.88 -7.60
CA GLN A 212 6.53 11.26 -7.57
C GLN A 212 7.19 12.13 -6.49
N TYR A 213 7.54 11.52 -5.35
CA TYR A 213 8.12 12.16 -4.17
C TYR A 213 9.62 11.86 -4.00
N ASN A 214 10.28 11.33 -5.03
CA ASN A 214 11.72 11.15 -5.08
C ASN A 214 12.40 12.52 -5.32
N GLU A 215 13.39 12.86 -4.47
CA GLU A 215 14.09 14.16 -4.55
C GLU A 215 15.01 14.27 -5.78
N VAL A 216 15.42 13.13 -6.34
CA VAL A 216 16.42 13.04 -7.42
C VAL A 216 15.86 13.55 -8.76
N GLY A 217 14.52 13.57 -8.92
CA GLY A 217 13.87 13.93 -10.18
C GLY A 217 13.60 15.41 -10.42
N GLY A 218 14.09 16.30 -9.54
CA GLY A 218 13.73 17.72 -9.57
C GLY A 218 12.25 17.96 -9.22
N LYS A 219 11.95 19.15 -8.68
CA LYS A 219 10.57 19.55 -8.38
C LYS A 219 9.86 19.92 -9.70
N PRO A 220 8.80 19.23 -10.16
CA PRO A 220 7.77 19.91 -10.90
C PRO A 220 7.04 20.80 -9.90
N LYS A 221 6.99 22.10 -10.18
CA LYS A 221 6.06 23.00 -9.51
C LYS A 221 4.66 22.38 -9.60
N ALA A 222 3.96 22.32 -8.47
CA ALA A 222 2.55 21.95 -8.44
C ALA A 222 1.78 22.81 -9.46
N GLY A 223 1.27 22.18 -10.53
CA GLY A 223 0.45 22.83 -11.56
C GLY A 223 0.95 22.76 -13.01
N GLN A 224 2.15 22.26 -13.31
CA GLN A 224 2.62 22.13 -14.70
C GLN A 224 2.76 20.66 -15.14
N LEU A 225 1.62 20.06 -15.49
CA LEU A 225 1.56 19.00 -16.51
C LEU A 225 1.23 19.68 -17.85
N LYS A 226 2.18 20.45 -18.38
CA LYS A 226 2.18 20.81 -19.80
C LYS A 226 3.62 20.70 -20.29
N HIS A 227 3.80 19.76 -21.22
CA HIS A 227 4.85 19.66 -22.22
C HIS A 227 5.83 20.85 -22.19
N SER A 228 7.09 20.64 -21.82
CA SER A 228 8.08 21.71 -21.88
C SER A 228 9.44 21.19 -22.36
N GLU A 229 9.62 21.22 -23.68
CA GLU A 229 10.95 21.19 -24.32
C GLU A 229 11.74 22.51 -24.12
N ASP A 230 11.21 23.49 -23.37
CA ASP A 230 11.85 24.79 -23.20
C ASP A 230 12.12 25.12 -21.72
N TRP A 231 13.03 24.38 -21.09
CA TRP A 231 13.64 24.83 -19.83
C TRP A 231 14.90 25.65 -20.12
N LYS A 232 14.78 26.98 -20.15
CA LYS A 232 15.94 27.90 -20.10
C LYS A 232 16.31 28.19 -18.64
N PRO A 233 17.50 27.81 -18.15
CA PRO A 233 17.92 28.14 -16.80
C PRO A 233 18.21 29.65 -16.70
N ARG A 234 17.53 30.32 -15.77
CA ARG A 234 17.77 31.73 -15.43
C ARG A 234 19.18 31.87 -14.84
N ARG A 235 20.12 32.45 -15.60
CA ARG A 235 21.48 32.79 -15.17
C ARG A 235 21.43 33.77 -13.97
N GLY A 236 21.61 33.23 -12.77
CA GLY A 236 21.96 34.01 -11.58
C GLY A 236 23.47 34.26 -11.57
N ARG A 237 23.85 35.52 -11.61
CA ARG A 237 25.23 36.03 -11.58
C ARG A 237 25.77 35.96 -10.15
N GLY A 238 26.79 35.13 -9.91
CA GLY A 238 27.69 35.27 -8.77
C GLY A 238 28.08 33.96 -8.07
N GLY A 239 29.38 33.66 -8.03
CA GLY A 239 29.95 32.75 -7.04
C GLY A 239 30.45 31.41 -7.58
N LYS A 240 31.75 31.37 -7.87
CA LYS A 240 32.54 30.21 -8.30
C LYS A 240 32.52 29.10 -7.24
N LYS A 241 31.81 28.01 -7.49
CA LYS A 241 32.06 26.67 -6.92
C LYS A 241 31.63 25.65 -7.97
N GLU A 242 32.56 24.80 -8.39
CA GLU A 242 32.28 23.63 -9.22
C GLU A 242 31.33 22.70 -8.46
N SER A 243 30.03 22.91 -8.64
CA SER A 243 29.03 21.88 -8.38
C SER A 243 28.86 21.11 -9.69
N SER A 244 29.26 19.84 -9.69
CA SER A 244 28.94 18.88 -10.74
C SER A 244 27.49 19.06 -11.21
N PRO A 245 27.21 18.91 -12.52
CA PRO A 245 25.86 19.08 -13.02
C PRO A 245 24.94 18.13 -12.25
N ILE A 246 23.99 18.69 -11.51
CA ILE A 246 22.88 17.92 -10.95
C ILE A 246 22.12 17.42 -12.15
N VAL A 247 22.47 16.21 -12.62
CA VAL A 247 21.68 15.48 -13.60
C VAL A 247 20.34 15.26 -12.90
N THR A 248 19.35 16.06 -13.27
CA THR A 248 17.96 15.82 -12.92
C THR A 248 17.63 14.47 -13.55
N ARG A 249 17.67 13.41 -12.76
CA ARG A 249 17.30 12.07 -13.21
C ARG A 249 15.87 12.17 -13.69
N GLU A 250 15.58 11.76 -14.92
CA GLU A 250 14.20 11.67 -15.37
C GLU A 250 13.46 10.69 -14.44
N ARG A 251 12.20 10.99 -14.13
CA ARG A 251 11.44 10.18 -13.17
C ARG A 251 11.19 8.79 -13.76
N ASP A 252 11.70 7.77 -13.09
CA ASP A 252 11.66 6.39 -13.58
C ASP A 252 10.41 5.66 -13.07
N PHE A 253 9.32 5.70 -13.85
CA PHE A 253 8.07 5.00 -13.52
C PHE A 253 8.04 3.53 -13.95
N THR A 254 9.18 2.96 -14.38
CA THR A 254 9.30 1.60 -14.89
C THR A 254 8.70 0.56 -13.94
N ARG A 255 9.01 0.66 -12.65
CA ARG A 255 8.50 -0.25 -11.62
C ARG A 255 6.97 -0.23 -11.53
N ALA A 256 6.35 0.96 -11.59
CA ALA A 256 4.90 1.08 -11.58
C ALA A 256 4.27 0.48 -12.85
N SER A 257 4.90 0.73 -14.01
CA SER A 257 4.48 0.18 -15.30
C SER A 257 4.51 -1.35 -15.30
N GLU A 258 5.59 -1.95 -14.81
CA GLU A 258 5.74 -3.39 -14.67
C GLU A 258 4.63 -3.99 -13.78
N CYS A 259 4.35 -3.37 -12.63
CA CYS A 259 3.26 -3.82 -11.74
C CYS A 259 1.89 -3.81 -12.46
N TYR A 260 1.56 -2.72 -13.17
CA TYR A 260 0.30 -2.64 -13.91
C TYR A 260 0.23 -3.62 -15.08
N GLN A 261 1.36 -3.85 -15.77
CA GLN A 261 1.44 -4.84 -16.84
C GLN A 261 1.19 -6.25 -16.30
N GLN A 262 1.85 -6.63 -15.20
CA GLN A 262 1.63 -7.93 -14.58
C GLN A 262 0.19 -8.10 -14.06
N ALA A 263 -0.40 -7.04 -13.49
CA ALA A 263 -1.81 -7.04 -13.08
C ALA A 263 -2.76 -7.32 -14.25
N ARG A 264 -2.50 -6.69 -15.40
CA ARG A 264 -3.30 -6.85 -16.62
C ARG A 264 -3.12 -8.23 -17.26
N LEU A 265 -1.90 -8.76 -17.26
CA LEU A 265 -1.63 -10.12 -17.78
C LEU A 265 -2.30 -11.19 -16.91
N LEU A 266 -2.36 -10.96 -15.59
CA LEU A 266 -2.97 -11.90 -14.65
C LEU A 266 -4.50 -11.95 -14.74
N PHE A 267 -5.14 -10.81 -15.03
CA PHE A 267 -6.60 -10.72 -15.16
C PHE A 267 -7.02 -9.73 -16.26
N PRO A 268 -7.09 -10.18 -17.53
CA PRO A 268 -7.34 -9.33 -18.70
C PRO A 268 -8.75 -8.74 -18.77
N ASP A 269 -9.74 -9.38 -18.15
CA ASP A 269 -11.17 -9.05 -18.26
C ASP A 269 -11.60 -7.87 -17.37
N ASN A 270 -10.70 -7.31 -16.56
CA ASN A 270 -10.98 -6.11 -15.79
C ASN A 270 -10.98 -4.87 -16.70
N GLY A 271 -12.17 -4.34 -17.00
CA GLY A 271 -12.37 -3.11 -17.79
C GLY A 271 -11.64 -1.87 -17.29
N SER A 272 -11.02 -1.90 -16.10
CA SER A 272 -10.21 -0.82 -15.51
C SER A 272 -8.91 -0.52 -16.25
N PHE A 273 -8.40 -1.43 -17.10
CA PHE A 273 -7.15 -1.24 -17.85
C PHE A 273 -7.33 -0.47 -19.18
N SER A 274 -8.54 -0.06 -19.53
CA SER A 274 -8.86 0.58 -20.82
C SER A 274 -8.49 2.07 -20.91
N VAL A 275 -7.99 2.70 -19.83
CA VAL A 275 -7.77 4.16 -19.75
C VAL A 275 -6.29 4.58 -19.86
N LEU A 276 -5.36 3.68 -20.19
CA LEU A 276 -3.94 4.00 -20.39
C LEU A 276 -3.49 3.83 -21.85
N ARG A 277 -4.24 4.40 -22.79
CA ARG A 277 -3.77 4.66 -24.17
C ARG A 277 -3.58 6.15 -24.39
#